data_AF-A0A178USG9-F1
#
_entry.id   AF-A0A178USG9-F1
#
_cell.length_a   1.000
_cell.length_b   1.000
_cell.length_c   1.000
_cell.angle_alpha   90.00
_cell.angle_beta   90.00
_cell.angle_gamma   90.00
#
_symmetry.space_group_name_H-M   'P 1'
#
loop_
_entity.id
_entity.type
_entity.pdbx_description
1 polymer ?
#
loop_
_entity_poly.entity_id
_entity_poly.type
_entity_poly.pdbx_seq_one_letter_code
_entity_poly.pdbx_strand_id
1 'polypeptide(L)'
;MRYLRFLEIDSKNFGKAGRLYLPQSLDYFPPRLKLLCWSNFPVRCMPFDFRPENLVKLEMRESKLHKLWEGVVSLTCLKKMDLFGSSSLKVIPDLSKAINLEILNLESCRSLVELPSSIQNLHKLLSLDMRNCKSLKILPTGFNLKSLDRLIFNRCSKLKTFPEFSTNISNLSLYRTNIQEFPSNLHLENLVNLIISNKESDGKQWDGAKDPEPLTPFLAMMLSPTLTSLQLCNIPSLVELPSSFQNLNQLKFLDITNCRNLKTLPTGINLKSLDHLCCNGCSQLRSFPEISTNISRLELEETGIEEVPWWIEKFSNLIELSMSHCSRLKCVSLHISQLKHLKQALFPDCGSLTRVELSGYPSGMEVMKAENIDTACPWIRKYSTFLPKVKLDFRDCFNLDPETVLHQESIIFKYMLFPGKEEVPSYFTYRTTGSSSLTIPLFHVPLSQPFFRFRVGALLTNNAQAVDLEVKCEFKDRFGNSFDYDIYFQARYHNCITEDDYIIAILDCRIPTNEDNASLAQGNYYDHMDIEIEQMDSYVDIEEWGIRLLEEDCSSAETRLNNPNSTLPHVSEAEEGNMGYNRPLQGLVNEIEHSGESVDNNVETERSTKRMRL
;
A
#
# COMPACT_ATOMS: atom_id res chain seq x y z
N MET A 1 -52.73 -27.90 3.98
CA MET A 1 -51.26 -27.67 4.10
C MET A 1 -50.48 -28.71 4.91
N ARG A 2 -51.06 -29.85 5.37
CA ARG A 2 -50.37 -30.82 6.27
C ARG A 2 -49.11 -31.50 5.69
N TYR A 3 -48.98 -31.57 4.37
CA TYR A 3 -47.83 -32.17 3.69
C TYR A 3 -46.78 -31.17 3.21
N LEU A 4 -46.95 -29.89 3.53
CA LEU A 4 -46.03 -28.85 3.11
C LEU A 4 -44.65 -29.09 3.73
N ARG A 5 -43.62 -29.12 2.87
CA ARG A 5 -42.22 -29.31 3.26
C ARG A 5 -41.39 -28.04 3.13
N PHE A 6 -41.86 -27.08 2.36
CA PHE A 6 -41.15 -25.85 2.05
C PHE A 6 -42.13 -24.71 2.24
N LEU A 7 -41.81 -23.79 3.15
CA LEU A 7 -42.57 -22.57 3.34
C LEU A 7 -41.62 -21.40 3.22
N GLU A 8 -41.82 -20.59 2.18
CA GLU A 8 -41.09 -19.36 1.93
C GLU A 8 -42.08 -18.21 1.82
N ILE A 9 -41.91 -17.20 2.67
CA ILE A 9 -42.73 -16.00 2.68
C ILE A 9 -41.79 -14.81 2.55
N ASP A 10 -41.79 -14.20 1.36
CA ASP A 10 -41.01 -13.01 1.09
C ASP A 10 -41.78 -11.75 1.49
N SER A 11 -41.38 -11.17 2.61
CA SER A 11 -41.94 -9.92 3.11
C SER A 11 -41.52 -8.68 2.32
N LYS A 12 -40.53 -8.76 1.42
CA LYS A 12 -39.97 -7.59 0.71
C LYS A 12 -40.96 -6.95 -0.27
N ASN A 13 -41.96 -7.71 -0.73
CA ASN A 13 -42.96 -7.25 -1.68
C ASN A 13 -44.18 -6.57 -1.04
N PHE A 14 -44.26 -6.49 0.29
CA PHE A 14 -45.29 -5.70 0.95
C PHE A 14 -44.79 -4.26 1.07
N GLY A 15 -45.19 -3.39 0.13
CA GLY A 15 -44.79 -1.98 0.08
C GLY A 15 -45.08 -1.21 1.39
N LYS A 16 -44.64 0.05 1.50
CA LYS A 16 -44.67 0.88 2.73
C LYS A 16 -46.02 0.99 3.49
N ALA A 17 -47.12 0.44 2.97
CA ALA A 17 -48.44 0.34 3.62
C ALA A 17 -48.97 -1.10 3.83
N GLY A 18 -48.24 -2.15 3.42
CA GLY A 18 -48.67 -3.54 3.47
C GLY A 18 -48.35 -4.23 4.78
N ARG A 19 -49.15 -4.01 5.82
CA ARG A 19 -49.17 -4.95 6.95
C ARG A 19 -49.70 -6.29 6.42
N LEU A 20 -48.91 -7.36 6.51
CA LEU A 20 -49.45 -8.72 6.46
C LEU A 20 -50.45 -8.83 7.62
N TYR A 21 -51.74 -8.65 7.33
CA TYR A 21 -52.82 -8.99 8.25
C TYR A 21 -52.90 -10.52 8.31
N LEU A 22 -51.96 -11.10 9.04
CA LEU A 22 -52.10 -12.48 9.48
C LEU A 22 -53.30 -12.51 10.43
N PRO A 23 -54.14 -13.56 10.38
CA PRO A 23 -55.20 -13.74 11.36
C PRO A 23 -54.63 -13.53 12.76
N GLN A 24 -55.46 -13.07 13.70
CA GLN A 24 -55.07 -12.76 15.09
C GLN A 24 -54.32 -13.88 15.83
N SER A 25 -54.18 -15.05 15.20
CA SER A 25 -53.50 -16.19 15.73
C SER A 25 -52.78 -16.93 14.58
N LEU A 26 -51.46 -16.75 14.50
CA LEU A 26 -50.59 -17.48 13.58
C LEU A 26 -50.30 -18.85 14.21
N ASP A 27 -51.36 -19.60 14.49
CA ASP A 27 -51.36 -20.69 15.47
C ASP A 27 -50.94 -22.03 14.88
N TYR A 28 -50.59 -22.10 13.59
CA TYR A 28 -50.35 -23.38 12.97
C TYR A 28 -49.24 -23.35 11.93
N PHE A 29 -48.27 -24.24 12.12
CA PHE A 29 -47.23 -24.57 11.16
C PHE A 29 -47.32 -26.05 10.76
N PRO A 30 -47.16 -26.40 9.47
CA PRO A 30 -47.16 -27.79 9.05
C PRO A 30 -46.03 -28.62 9.72
N PRO A 31 -46.33 -29.80 10.29
CA PRO A 31 -45.37 -30.58 11.10
C PRO A 31 -44.29 -31.29 10.27
N ARG A 32 -44.40 -31.27 8.93
CA ARG A 32 -43.45 -31.90 7.99
C ARG A 32 -42.55 -30.89 7.29
N LEU A 33 -42.49 -29.66 7.79
CA LEU A 33 -41.63 -28.61 7.23
C LEU A 33 -40.16 -29.00 7.33
N LYS A 34 -39.47 -28.87 6.20
CA LYS A 34 -38.02 -29.03 6.06
C LYS A 34 -37.33 -27.69 5.91
N LEU A 35 -37.92 -26.74 5.18
CA LEU A 35 -37.41 -25.37 5.08
C LEU A 35 -38.50 -24.39 5.51
N LEU A 36 -38.13 -23.48 6.40
CA LEU A 36 -38.95 -22.34 6.81
C LEU A 36 -38.15 -21.06 6.58
N CYS A 37 -38.55 -20.29 5.59
CA CYS A 37 -37.98 -18.99 5.27
C CYS A 37 -39.06 -17.91 5.42
N TRP A 38 -38.95 -17.06 6.44
CA TRP A 38 -39.91 -16.02 6.71
C TRP A 38 -39.23 -14.76 7.25
N SER A 39 -38.88 -13.85 6.34
CA SER A 39 -38.30 -12.56 6.73
C SER A 39 -39.36 -11.65 7.35
N ASN A 40 -38.95 -10.77 8.27
CA ASN A 40 -39.83 -9.86 9.00
C ASN A 40 -40.96 -10.58 9.77
N PHE A 41 -40.69 -11.75 10.36
CA PHE A 41 -41.69 -12.50 11.11
C PHE A 41 -42.29 -11.63 12.24
N PRO A 42 -43.62 -11.45 12.28
CA PRO A 42 -44.22 -10.37 13.06
C PRO A 42 -44.49 -10.72 14.53
N VAL A 43 -44.44 -12.01 14.90
CA VAL A 43 -44.79 -12.50 16.23
C VAL A 43 -43.56 -12.54 17.14
N ARG A 44 -43.76 -12.32 18.45
CA ARG A 44 -42.69 -12.27 19.45
C ARG A 44 -42.14 -13.64 19.87
N CYS A 45 -42.89 -14.72 19.62
CA CYS A 45 -42.50 -16.10 19.91
C CYS A 45 -43.19 -17.02 18.89
N MET A 46 -42.59 -18.17 18.59
CA MET A 46 -43.25 -19.20 17.80
C MET A 46 -44.41 -19.82 18.60
N PRO A 47 -45.44 -20.34 17.91
CA PRO A 47 -46.54 -21.09 18.53
C PRO A 47 -46.03 -22.29 19.34
N PHE A 48 -46.72 -22.62 20.42
CA PHE A 48 -46.35 -23.73 21.30
C PHE A 48 -46.45 -25.10 20.63
N ASP A 49 -47.30 -25.21 19.60
CA ASP A 49 -47.54 -26.43 18.83
C ASP A 49 -46.60 -26.56 17.62
N PHE A 50 -45.64 -25.64 17.47
CA PHE A 50 -44.63 -25.68 16.43
C PHE A 50 -43.74 -26.92 16.57
N ARG A 51 -43.64 -27.69 15.47
CA ARG A 51 -42.93 -28.97 15.39
C ARG A 51 -41.76 -28.91 14.39
N PRO A 52 -40.56 -28.48 14.80
CA PRO A 52 -39.41 -28.29 13.91
C PRO A 52 -38.53 -29.54 13.75
N GLU A 53 -38.97 -30.74 14.15
CA GLU A 53 -38.11 -31.94 14.19
C GLU A 53 -37.58 -32.35 12.80
N ASN A 54 -38.36 -32.04 11.76
CA ASN A 54 -38.00 -32.29 10.36
C ASN A 54 -37.26 -31.13 9.70
N LEU A 55 -37.06 -30.01 10.41
CA LEU A 55 -36.54 -28.79 9.85
C LEU A 55 -35.04 -28.93 9.58
N VAL A 56 -34.66 -28.68 8.34
CA VAL A 56 -33.27 -28.66 7.86
C VAL A 56 -32.72 -27.23 7.83
N LYS A 57 -33.58 -26.26 7.53
CA LYS A 57 -33.21 -24.85 7.38
C LYS A 57 -34.28 -23.94 8.00
N LEU A 58 -33.85 -23.06 8.88
CA LEU A 58 -34.65 -21.99 9.46
C LEU A 58 -34.04 -20.64 9.09
N GLU A 59 -34.77 -19.82 8.34
CA GLU A 59 -34.40 -18.44 8.04
C GLU A 59 -35.52 -17.51 8.49
N MET A 60 -35.28 -16.75 9.56
CA MET A 60 -36.24 -15.81 10.12
C MET A 60 -35.57 -14.45 10.30
N ARG A 61 -35.10 -13.89 9.19
CA ARG A 61 -34.38 -12.62 9.16
C ARG A 61 -35.28 -11.46 9.57
N GLU A 62 -34.71 -10.46 10.24
CA GLU A 62 -35.34 -9.21 10.64
C GLU A 62 -36.63 -9.42 11.45
N SER A 63 -36.69 -10.51 12.22
CA SER A 63 -37.89 -10.90 12.94
C SER A 63 -38.12 -10.08 14.21
N LYS A 64 -39.39 -9.96 14.60
CA LYS A 64 -39.81 -9.37 15.88
C LYS A 64 -39.76 -10.37 17.05
N LEU A 65 -39.11 -11.53 16.84
CA LEU A 65 -38.95 -12.56 17.86
C LEU A 65 -38.16 -12.00 19.05
N HIS A 66 -38.69 -12.22 20.25
CA HIS A 66 -37.97 -12.05 21.51
C HIS A 66 -37.29 -13.36 21.93
N LYS A 67 -37.92 -14.48 21.57
CA LYS A 67 -37.50 -15.87 21.79
C LYS A 67 -38.09 -16.73 20.68
N LEU A 68 -37.46 -17.85 20.34
CA LEU A 68 -38.00 -18.76 19.32
C LEU A 68 -39.11 -19.64 19.89
N TRP A 69 -38.80 -20.50 20.87
CA TRP A 69 -39.76 -21.38 21.56
C TRP A 69 -39.29 -21.69 22.98
N GLU A 70 -40.21 -22.20 23.81
CA GLU A 70 -39.96 -22.61 25.20
C GLU A 70 -39.52 -24.08 25.28
N GLY A 71 -38.61 -24.39 26.21
CA GLY A 71 -38.14 -25.76 26.44
C GLY A 71 -37.17 -26.31 25.39
N VAL A 72 -36.87 -27.61 25.52
CA VAL A 72 -35.92 -28.33 24.66
C VAL A 72 -36.66 -28.99 23.51
N VAL A 73 -36.37 -28.58 22.29
CA VAL A 73 -36.99 -29.12 21.08
C VAL A 73 -35.98 -29.94 20.28
N SER A 74 -36.43 -31.03 19.66
CA SER A 74 -35.57 -31.84 18.80
C SER A 74 -35.30 -31.11 17.48
N LEU A 75 -34.03 -30.85 17.17
CA LEU A 75 -33.57 -30.15 15.97
C LEU A 75 -32.54 -31.01 15.22
N THR A 76 -32.69 -32.34 15.27
CA THR A 76 -31.71 -33.28 14.76
C THR A 76 -31.47 -33.17 13.26
N CYS A 77 -32.43 -32.65 12.49
CA CYS A 77 -32.29 -32.44 11.05
C CYS A 77 -31.69 -31.08 10.70
N LEU A 78 -31.62 -30.15 11.66
CA LEU A 78 -31.32 -28.75 11.39
C LEU A 78 -29.85 -28.56 11.06
N LYS A 79 -29.58 -27.98 9.88
CA LYS A 79 -28.23 -27.67 9.39
C LYS A 79 -27.94 -26.17 9.38
N LYS A 80 -28.96 -25.33 9.17
CA LYS A 80 -28.81 -23.87 9.13
C LYS A 80 -29.88 -23.17 9.94
N MET A 81 -29.46 -22.22 10.77
CA MET A 81 -30.32 -21.27 11.46
C MET A 81 -29.82 -19.85 11.17
N ASP A 82 -30.64 -19.04 10.50
CA ASP A 82 -30.35 -17.64 10.19
C ASP A 82 -31.42 -16.72 10.82
N LEU A 83 -30.99 -15.95 11.81
CA LEU A 83 -31.81 -14.99 12.56
C LEU A 83 -31.31 -13.56 12.37
N PHE A 84 -30.53 -13.30 11.30
CA PHE A 84 -29.96 -11.99 10.97
C PHE A 84 -30.96 -10.86 11.21
N GLY A 85 -30.54 -9.78 11.86
CA GLY A 85 -31.33 -8.56 12.01
C GLY A 85 -32.49 -8.66 13.01
N SER A 86 -32.64 -9.79 13.72
CA SER A 86 -33.67 -9.97 14.75
C SER A 86 -33.34 -9.17 16.02
N SER A 87 -33.45 -7.85 15.93
CA SER A 87 -32.95 -6.90 16.92
C SER A 87 -33.61 -7.01 18.31
N SER A 88 -34.80 -7.60 18.39
CA SER A 88 -35.54 -7.83 19.65
C SER A 88 -35.24 -9.18 20.32
N LEU A 89 -34.47 -10.06 19.65
CA LEU A 89 -34.16 -11.39 20.13
C LEU A 89 -33.25 -11.30 21.34
N LYS A 90 -33.69 -11.84 22.48
CA LYS A 90 -32.96 -11.76 23.76
C LYS A 90 -32.23 -13.04 24.13
N VAL A 91 -32.79 -14.19 23.73
CA VAL A 91 -32.33 -15.53 24.13
C VAL A 91 -32.46 -16.48 22.94
N ILE A 92 -31.42 -17.29 22.70
CA ILE A 92 -31.45 -18.43 21.78
C ILE A 92 -31.97 -19.66 22.54
N PRO A 93 -32.87 -20.46 21.95
CA PRO A 93 -33.37 -21.68 22.60
C PRO A 93 -32.24 -22.67 22.89
N ASP A 94 -32.52 -23.67 23.72
CA ASP A 94 -31.61 -24.78 23.94
C ASP A 94 -31.31 -25.49 22.60
N LEU A 95 -30.02 -25.63 22.27
CA LEU A 95 -29.51 -26.24 21.04
C LEU A 95 -28.87 -27.62 21.28
N SER A 96 -29.08 -28.23 22.46
CA SER A 96 -28.45 -29.51 22.84
C SER A 96 -28.77 -30.65 21.88
N LYS A 97 -29.92 -30.61 21.21
CA LYS A 97 -30.37 -31.60 20.22
C LYS A 97 -30.12 -31.18 18.76
N ALA A 98 -29.53 -30.01 18.52
CA ALA A 98 -29.19 -29.50 17.19
C ALA A 98 -27.81 -29.99 16.71
N ILE A 99 -27.50 -31.28 16.93
CA ILE A 99 -26.16 -31.86 16.73
C ILE A 99 -25.64 -31.81 15.28
N ASN A 100 -26.53 -31.56 14.31
CA ASN A 100 -26.19 -31.45 12.88
C ASN A 100 -26.13 -30.00 12.39
N LEU A 101 -26.20 -29.01 13.28
CA LEU A 101 -26.15 -27.60 12.90
C LEU A 101 -24.75 -27.25 12.38
N GLU A 102 -24.69 -26.74 11.15
CA GLU A 102 -23.47 -26.36 10.44
C GLU A 102 -23.28 -24.84 10.43
N ILE A 103 -24.37 -24.06 10.36
CA ILE A 103 -24.35 -22.59 10.28
C ILE A 103 -25.34 -21.99 11.28
N LEU A 104 -24.85 -21.09 12.13
CA LEU A 104 -25.64 -20.24 13.01
C LEU A 104 -25.33 -18.77 12.76
N ASN A 105 -26.28 -18.05 12.16
CA ASN A 105 -26.17 -16.61 11.90
C ASN A 105 -27.08 -15.82 12.85
N LEU A 106 -26.46 -15.06 13.74
CA LEU A 106 -27.09 -14.17 14.72
C LEU A 106 -26.70 -12.71 14.50
N GLU A 107 -26.14 -12.38 13.34
CA GLU A 107 -25.72 -11.02 13.02
C GLU A 107 -26.86 -10.01 13.26
N SER A 108 -26.53 -8.87 13.87
CA SER A 108 -27.44 -7.79 14.23
C SER A 108 -28.59 -8.19 15.19
N CYS A 109 -28.45 -9.27 15.96
CA CYS A 109 -29.31 -9.56 17.12
C CYS A 109 -28.95 -8.66 18.32
N ARG A 110 -29.27 -7.36 18.21
CA ARG A 110 -28.80 -6.29 19.12
C ARG A 110 -29.22 -6.46 20.59
N SER A 111 -30.30 -7.17 20.88
CA SER A 111 -30.79 -7.43 22.25
C SER A 111 -30.30 -8.76 22.84
N LEU A 112 -29.54 -9.57 22.10
CA LEU A 112 -29.03 -10.86 22.57
C LEU A 112 -27.99 -10.61 23.65
N VAL A 113 -28.20 -11.17 24.84
CA VAL A 113 -27.34 -10.92 26.01
C VAL A 113 -26.29 -12.01 26.22
N GLU A 114 -26.65 -13.26 25.93
CA GLU A 114 -25.80 -14.44 26.11
C GLU A 114 -26.18 -15.55 25.12
N LEU A 115 -25.25 -16.48 24.88
CA LEU A 115 -25.54 -17.74 24.21
C LEU A 115 -25.85 -18.83 25.24
N PRO A 116 -26.74 -19.79 24.94
CA PRO A 116 -27.01 -20.93 25.82
C PRO A 116 -25.76 -21.82 25.93
N SER A 117 -25.50 -22.37 27.12
CA SER A 117 -24.39 -23.31 27.34
C SER A 117 -24.44 -24.54 26.44
N SER A 118 -25.63 -24.93 25.99
CA SER A 118 -25.85 -26.01 25.01
C SER A 118 -25.12 -25.82 23.68
N ILE A 119 -24.61 -24.61 23.36
CA ILE A 119 -23.81 -24.35 22.16
C ILE A 119 -22.62 -25.30 22.06
N GLN A 120 -22.07 -25.75 23.19
CA GLN A 120 -20.93 -26.68 23.25
C GLN A 120 -21.19 -28.05 22.58
N ASN A 121 -22.46 -28.42 22.40
CA ASN A 121 -22.86 -29.70 21.77
C ASN A 121 -22.87 -29.62 20.24
N LEU A 122 -22.62 -28.45 19.64
CA LEU A 122 -22.70 -28.23 18.20
C LEU A 122 -21.40 -28.64 17.49
N HIS A 123 -21.05 -29.91 17.58
CA HIS A 123 -19.76 -30.41 17.08
C HIS A 123 -19.56 -30.30 15.56
N LYS A 124 -20.64 -30.12 14.78
CA LYS A 124 -20.61 -29.88 13.32
C LYS A 124 -20.70 -28.41 12.91
N LEU A 125 -20.77 -27.49 13.87
CA LEU A 125 -20.88 -26.06 13.58
C LEU A 125 -19.61 -25.59 12.89
N LEU A 126 -19.73 -25.16 11.64
CA LEU A 126 -18.65 -24.64 10.81
C LEU A 126 -18.51 -23.12 10.97
N SER A 127 -19.64 -22.42 11.10
CA SER A 127 -19.67 -20.95 11.13
C SER A 127 -20.62 -20.44 12.20
N LEU A 128 -20.10 -19.53 13.04
CA LEU A 128 -20.86 -18.76 14.03
C LEU A 128 -20.65 -17.26 13.79
N ASP A 129 -21.71 -16.58 13.36
CA ASP A 129 -21.68 -15.13 13.10
C ASP A 129 -22.55 -14.40 14.13
N MET A 130 -21.91 -13.54 14.94
CA MET A 130 -22.56 -12.70 15.95
C MET A 130 -22.24 -11.22 15.75
N ARG A 131 -21.91 -10.80 14.52
CA ARG A 131 -21.62 -9.39 14.24
C ARG A 131 -22.74 -8.48 14.75
N ASN A 132 -22.41 -7.32 15.31
CA ASN A 132 -23.35 -6.30 15.78
C ASN A 132 -24.32 -6.76 16.88
N CYS A 133 -23.97 -7.78 17.67
CA CYS A 133 -24.68 -8.16 18.90
C CYS A 133 -24.28 -7.25 20.08
N LYS A 134 -24.74 -5.99 20.06
CA LYS A 134 -24.31 -4.93 21.00
C LYS A 134 -24.62 -5.19 22.48
N SER A 135 -25.55 -6.08 22.79
CA SER A 135 -25.91 -6.44 24.17
C SER A 135 -25.21 -7.68 24.69
N LEU A 136 -24.43 -8.38 23.85
CA LEU A 136 -23.75 -9.62 24.20
C LEU A 136 -22.66 -9.31 25.24
N LYS A 137 -22.79 -9.92 26.43
CA LYS A 137 -21.87 -9.67 27.55
C LYS A 137 -20.92 -10.84 27.79
N ILE A 138 -21.46 -12.05 27.73
CA ILE A 138 -20.78 -13.28 28.16
C ILE A 138 -20.97 -14.33 27.07
N LEU A 139 -19.91 -15.09 26.83
CA LEU A 139 -19.92 -16.31 26.04
C LEU A 139 -19.80 -17.50 27.01
N PRO A 140 -20.53 -18.60 26.80
CA PRO A 140 -20.47 -19.75 27.69
C PRO A 140 -19.04 -20.31 27.83
N THR A 141 -18.71 -20.85 28.99
CA THR A 141 -17.43 -21.51 29.25
C THR A 141 -17.37 -22.86 28.54
N GLY A 142 -16.24 -23.19 27.88
CA GLY A 142 -16.05 -24.49 27.24
C GLY A 142 -16.53 -24.59 25.78
N PHE A 143 -16.08 -23.68 24.90
CA PHE A 143 -16.34 -23.77 23.47
C PHE A 143 -15.52 -24.91 22.81
N ASN A 144 -16.00 -26.16 22.92
CA ASN A 144 -15.42 -27.31 22.23
C ASN A 144 -16.13 -27.58 20.88
N LEU A 145 -16.08 -26.60 19.99
CA LEU A 145 -16.68 -26.68 18.65
C LEU A 145 -15.66 -27.24 17.64
N LYS A 146 -15.51 -28.57 17.62
CA LYS A 146 -14.44 -29.27 16.88
C LYS A 146 -14.33 -28.94 15.39
N SER A 147 -15.46 -28.63 14.75
CA SER A 147 -15.52 -28.31 13.32
C SER A 147 -15.56 -26.80 13.04
N LEU A 148 -15.49 -25.94 14.07
CA LEU A 148 -15.64 -24.50 13.87
C LEU A 148 -14.46 -23.95 13.11
N ASP A 149 -14.75 -23.41 11.93
CA ASP A 149 -13.78 -22.83 11.01
C ASP A 149 -13.81 -21.30 11.08
N ARG A 150 -15.02 -20.72 11.19
CA ARG A 150 -15.23 -19.27 11.15
C ARG A 150 -15.98 -18.75 12.38
N LEU A 151 -15.35 -17.80 13.07
CA LEU A 151 -15.91 -17.14 14.26
C LEU A 151 -15.81 -15.61 14.16
N ILE A 152 -16.97 -14.94 14.23
CA ILE A 152 -17.05 -13.49 14.03
C ILE A 152 -17.81 -12.79 15.15
N PHE A 153 -17.14 -11.87 15.84
CA PHE A 153 -17.70 -11.08 16.95
C PHE A 153 -17.78 -9.58 16.67
N ASN A 154 -17.63 -9.16 15.41
CA ASN A 154 -17.42 -7.74 15.12
C ASN A 154 -18.53 -6.85 15.70
N ARG A 155 -18.21 -5.72 16.32
CA ARG A 155 -19.15 -4.77 16.94
C ARG A 155 -19.92 -5.33 18.15
N CYS A 156 -19.40 -6.35 18.83
CA CYS A 156 -19.89 -6.81 20.15
C CYS A 156 -19.28 -5.95 21.28
N SER A 157 -19.75 -4.71 21.41
CA SER A 157 -19.14 -3.69 22.28
C SER A 157 -19.24 -3.95 23.79
N LYS A 158 -20.08 -4.88 24.24
CA LYS A 158 -20.22 -5.24 25.67
C LYS A 158 -19.50 -6.55 26.02
N LEU A 159 -18.91 -7.22 25.04
CA LEU A 159 -18.16 -8.45 25.25
C LEU A 159 -16.77 -8.08 25.80
N LYS A 160 -16.50 -8.53 27.04
CA LYS A 160 -15.25 -8.20 27.76
C LYS A 160 -14.23 -9.34 27.81
N THR A 161 -14.70 -10.58 27.78
CA THR A 161 -13.88 -11.78 27.92
C THR A 161 -13.99 -12.63 26.67
N PHE A 162 -12.87 -13.11 26.17
CA PHE A 162 -12.86 -14.15 25.13
C PHE A 162 -13.03 -15.53 25.78
N PRO A 163 -13.87 -16.44 25.24
CA PRO A 163 -14.09 -17.73 25.87
C PRO A 163 -12.89 -18.67 25.61
N GLU A 164 -12.76 -19.71 26.44
CA GLU A 164 -11.80 -20.79 26.22
C GLU A 164 -12.19 -21.60 24.98
N PHE A 165 -11.29 -21.66 24.00
CA PHE A 165 -11.43 -22.48 22.79
C PHE A 165 -10.46 -23.66 22.85
N SER A 166 -10.93 -24.82 22.37
CA SER A 166 -10.09 -26.02 22.24
C SER A 166 -9.94 -26.47 20.78
N THR A 167 -10.14 -25.59 19.77
CA THR A 167 -10.39 -26.04 18.38
C THR A 167 -9.83 -25.14 17.25
N ASN A 168 -9.68 -25.79 16.08
CA ASN A 168 -9.07 -25.38 14.80
C ASN A 168 -9.77 -24.24 14.03
N ILE A 169 -9.94 -23.07 14.65
CA ILE A 169 -10.48 -21.90 13.93
C ILE A 169 -9.44 -21.42 12.92
N SER A 170 -9.84 -21.32 11.64
CA SER A 170 -8.99 -20.73 10.60
C SER A 170 -9.20 -19.21 10.49
N ASN A 171 -10.41 -18.73 10.77
CA ASN A 171 -10.80 -17.33 10.58
C ASN A 171 -11.41 -16.72 11.85
N LEU A 172 -10.68 -15.79 12.48
CA LEU A 172 -11.12 -15.05 13.66
C LEU A 172 -11.17 -13.55 13.38
N SER A 173 -12.29 -12.91 13.70
CA SER A 173 -12.47 -11.47 13.55
C SER A 173 -13.12 -10.85 14.80
N LEU A 174 -12.40 -9.91 15.41
CA LEU A 174 -12.69 -9.23 16.68
C LEU A 174 -12.81 -7.70 16.52
N TYR A 175 -13.24 -7.23 15.35
CA TYR A 175 -13.38 -5.81 15.05
C TYR A 175 -14.38 -5.11 15.98
N ARG A 176 -14.04 -3.99 16.62
CA ARG A 176 -14.86 -3.25 17.61
C ARG A 176 -15.43 -4.15 18.71
N THR A 177 -14.56 -4.90 19.35
CA THR A 177 -14.87 -5.60 20.59
C THR A 177 -14.15 -4.89 21.74
N ASN A 178 -14.69 -4.98 22.95
CA ASN A 178 -14.04 -4.47 24.17
C ASN A 178 -13.42 -5.63 24.96
N ILE A 179 -12.89 -6.63 24.25
CA ILE A 179 -12.23 -7.78 24.89
C ILE A 179 -10.94 -7.29 25.53
N GLN A 180 -10.84 -7.45 26.84
CA GLN A 180 -9.69 -7.05 27.66
C GLN A 180 -8.87 -8.26 28.10
N GLU A 181 -9.51 -9.43 28.20
CA GLU A 181 -8.90 -10.65 28.71
C GLU A 181 -9.06 -11.80 27.71
N PHE A 182 -7.94 -12.47 27.41
CA PHE A 182 -7.90 -13.74 26.70
C PHE A 182 -7.45 -14.84 27.67
N PRO A 183 -7.98 -16.07 27.55
CA PRO A 183 -7.63 -17.16 28.45
C PRO A 183 -6.18 -17.62 28.25
N SER A 184 -5.48 -17.96 29.34
CA SER A 184 -4.04 -18.28 29.35
C SER A 184 -3.64 -19.53 28.57
N ASN A 185 -4.60 -20.38 28.21
CA ASN A 185 -4.45 -21.60 27.41
C ASN A 185 -4.91 -21.44 25.96
N LEU A 186 -5.16 -20.21 25.50
CA LEU A 186 -5.59 -19.95 24.12
C LEU A 186 -4.46 -20.25 23.13
N HIS A 187 -4.59 -21.36 22.40
CA HIS A 187 -3.70 -21.72 21.30
C HIS A 187 -4.53 -21.93 20.02
N LEU A 188 -4.31 -21.05 19.04
CA LEU A 188 -5.01 -21.07 17.75
C LEU A 188 -4.10 -21.62 16.65
N GLU A 189 -3.73 -22.90 16.74
CA GLU A 189 -2.68 -23.52 15.90
C GLU A 189 -2.97 -23.48 14.39
N ASN A 190 -4.24 -23.44 13.97
CA ASN A 190 -4.64 -23.45 12.56
C ASN A 190 -5.17 -22.10 12.05
N LEU A 191 -4.88 -21.01 12.78
CA LEU A 191 -5.35 -19.69 12.39
C LEU A 191 -4.69 -19.26 11.08
N VAL A 192 -5.51 -18.97 10.07
CA VAL A 192 -5.08 -18.52 8.73
C VAL A 192 -5.30 -17.01 8.59
N ASN A 193 -6.40 -16.50 9.16
CA ASN A 193 -6.80 -15.10 9.10
C ASN A 193 -7.19 -14.58 10.49
N LEU A 194 -6.52 -13.51 10.94
CA LEU A 194 -6.82 -12.83 12.19
C LEU A 194 -7.06 -11.34 11.95
N ILE A 195 -8.22 -10.84 12.39
CA ILE A 195 -8.56 -9.42 12.35
C ILE A 195 -8.88 -8.93 13.76
N ILE A 196 -8.07 -8.02 14.28
CA ILE A 196 -8.32 -7.27 15.52
C ILE A 196 -8.25 -5.79 15.16
N SER A 197 -9.35 -5.07 15.35
CA SER A 197 -9.37 -3.64 15.01
C SER A 197 -10.39 -2.88 15.82
N ASN A 198 -10.13 -1.61 16.15
CA ASN A 198 -11.02 -0.80 16.99
C ASN A 198 -11.60 0.46 16.31
N LYS A 199 -11.52 0.57 14.98
CA LYS A 199 -11.94 1.80 14.25
C LYS A 199 -13.45 2.06 14.34
N GLU A 200 -13.91 3.23 14.80
CA GLU A 200 -15.26 3.72 14.53
C GLU A 200 -15.42 4.26 13.09
N SER A 201 -16.60 4.15 12.51
CA SER A 201 -16.87 4.46 11.09
C SER A 201 -17.23 5.93 10.89
N ASP A 202 -17.32 6.68 11.98
CA ASP A 202 -17.68 8.09 12.09
C ASP A 202 -16.50 8.96 12.53
N GLY A 203 -15.25 8.45 12.47
CA GLY A 203 -14.05 9.22 12.79
C GLY A 203 -13.88 9.58 14.26
N LYS A 204 -14.78 9.11 15.15
CA LYS A 204 -14.65 9.34 16.58
C LYS A 204 -13.61 8.39 17.16
N GLN A 205 -12.60 9.00 17.78
CA GLN A 205 -11.53 8.30 18.45
C GLN A 205 -12.08 7.60 19.70
N TRP A 206 -11.51 6.43 20.01
CA TRP A 206 -11.88 5.67 21.20
C TRP A 206 -11.45 6.44 22.46
N ASP A 207 -12.35 7.21 23.08
CA ASP A 207 -12.16 7.86 24.40
C ASP A 207 -12.27 6.85 25.57
N GLY A 208 -11.86 5.61 25.33
CA GLY A 208 -12.45 4.43 25.96
C GLY A 208 -11.53 3.50 26.75
N ALA A 209 -10.33 3.91 27.16
CA ALA A 209 -9.60 3.36 28.32
C ALA A 209 -8.39 4.24 28.59
N LYS A 210 -8.25 4.75 29.82
CA LYS A 210 -7.10 5.59 30.20
C LYS A 210 -5.77 4.85 30.12
N ASP A 211 -5.76 3.53 30.20
CA ASP A 211 -4.59 2.66 30.01
C ASP A 211 -5.08 1.24 29.64
N PRO A 212 -5.23 0.89 28.35
CA PRO A 212 -5.49 -0.50 27.98
C PRO A 212 -4.23 -1.34 28.24
N GLU A 213 -4.38 -2.50 28.88
CA GLU A 213 -3.27 -3.45 29.05
C GLU A 213 -2.60 -3.77 27.69
N PRO A 214 -1.29 -4.07 27.68
CA PRO A 214 -0.57 -4.33 26.44
C PRO A 214 -1.20 -5.50 25.70
N LEU A 215 -1.52 -5.34 24.42
CA LEU A 215 -2.03 -6.47 23.61
C LEU A 215 -0.93 -7.49 23.30
N THR A 216 0.35 -7.10 23.46
CA THR A 216 1.53 -7.86 23.06
C THR A 216 1.59 -9.30 23.64
N PRO A 217 1.35 -9.55 24.94
CA PRO A 217 1.33 -10.90 25.49
C PRO A 217 0.21 -11.76 24.89
N PHE A 218 -0.96 -11.18 24.63
CA PHE A 218 -2.09 -11.87 24.02
C PHE A 218 -1.83 -12.22 22.56
N LEU A 219 -1.21 -11.30 21.81
CA LEU A 219 -0.76 -11.57 20.44
C LEU A 219 0.22 -12.75 20.43
N ALA A 220 1.17 -12.80 21.37
CA ALA A 220 2.15 -13.90 21.41
C ALA A 220 1.49 -15.28 21.47
N MET A 221 0.33 -15.40 22.11
CA MET A 221 -0.42 -16.65 22.25
C MET A 221 -1.29 -17.01 21.03
N MET A 222 -1.77 -16.01 20.29
CA MET A 222 -2.68 -16.20 19.15
C MET A 222 -1.96 -16.41 17.81
N LEU A 223 -0.68 -16.03 17.72
CA LEU A 223 0.09 -16.07 16.48
C LEU A 223 0.49 -17.52 16.14
N SER A 224 -0.16 -18.07 15.11
CA SER A 224 0.15 -19.39 14.55
C SER A 224 1.06 -19.30 13.31
N PRO A 225 1.95 -20.28 13.08
CA PRO A 225 2.75 -20.38 11.85
C PRO A 225 1.91 -20.57 10.57
N THR A 226 0.62 -20.93 10.66
CA THR A 226 -0.29 -21.05 9.51
C THR A 226 -0.91 -19.72 9.08
N LEU A 227 -0.65 -18.62 9.81
CA LEU A 227 -1.22 -17.32 9.49
C LEU A 227 -0.74 -16.84 8.13
N THR A 228 -1.70 -16.46 7.28
CA THR A 228 -1.45 -15.87 5.96
C THR A 228 -1.88 -14.40 5.90
N SER A 229 -2.83 -13.98 6.75
CA SER A 229 -3.30 -12.61 6.86
C SER A 229 -3.49 -12.19 8.32
N LEU A 230 -2.87 -11.06 8.69
CA LEU A 230 -2.96 -10.48 10.02
C LEU A 230 -3.29 -8.98 9.92
N GLN A 231 -4.39 -8.58 10.57
CA GLN A 231 -4.83 -7.19 10.64
C GLN A 231 -4.95 -6.76 12.10
N LEU A 232 -4.17 -5.76 12.48
CA LEU A 232 -4.06 -5.16 13.81
C LEU A 232 -4.24 -3.65 13.70
N CYS A 233 -5.48 -3.18 13.52
CA CYS A 233 -5.70 -1.76 13.20
C CYS A 233 -6.26 -0.97 14.39
N ASN A 234 -5.79 0.26 14.62
CA ASN A 234 -6.32 1.18 15.64
C ASN A 234 -6.19 0.62 17.06
N ILE A 235 -5.03 0.06 17.41
CA ILE A 235 -4.77 -0.54 18.72
C ILE A 235 -3.80 0.36 19.49
N PRO A 236 -4.28 1.23 20.40
CA PRO A 236 -3.42 2.19 21.10
C PRO A 236 -2.47 1.53 22.11
N SER A 237 -2.78 0.34 22.63
CA SER A 237 -1.88 -0.40 23.53
C SER A 237 -0.78 -1.20 22.80
N LEU A 238 -0.78 -1.21 21.47
CA LEU A 238 0.25 -1.90 20.69
C LEU A 238 1.50 -1.01 20.59
N VAL A 239 2.48 -1.28 21.44
CA VAL A 239 3.77 -0.57 21.45
C VAL A 239 4.85 -1.30 20.66
N GLU A 240 4.79 -2.64 20.67
CA GLU A 240 5.71 -3.53 19.98
C GLU A 240 5.01 -4.85 19.62
N LEU A 241 5.54 -5.54 18.60
CA LEU A 241 5.12 -6.88 18.23
C LEU A 241 5.91 -7.94 19.02
N PRO A 242 5.30 -9.08 19.39
CA PRO A 242 5.98 -10.13 20.15
C PRO A 242 7.03 -10.88 19.30
N SER A 243 8.05 -11.46 19.96
CA SER A 243 9.13 -12.20 19.30
C SER A 243 8.66 -13.41 18.48
N SER A 244 7.48 -13.98 18.79
CA SER A 244 6.88 -15.07 18.02
C SER A 244 6.55 -14.70 16.57
N PHE A 245 6.53 -13.41 16.21
CA PHE A 245 6.40 -12.95 14.81
C PHE A 245 7.41 -13.58 13.86
N GLN A 246 8.62 -13.91 14.34
CA GLN A 246 9.65 -14.56 13.54
C GLN A 246 9.23 -15.91 12.94
N ASN A 247 8.19 -16.55 13.50
CA ASN A 247 7.70 -17.86 13.07
C ASN A 247 6.64 -17.78 11.96
N LEU A 248 6.17 -16.58 11.59
CA LEU A 248 5.06 -16.35 10.65
C LEU A 248 5.48 -16.46 9.18
N ASN A 249 6.11 -17.58 8.82
CA ASN A 249 6.72 -17.77 7.50
C ASN A 249 5.71 -17.84 6.34
N GLN A 250 4.43 -18.08 6.63
CA GLN A 250 3.33 -18.12 5.64
C GLN A 250 2.58 -16.79 5.52
N LEU A 251 2.93 -15.78 6.33
CA LEU A 251 2.24 -14.50 6.36
C LEU A 251 2.49 -13.76 5.05
N LYS A 252 1.42 -13.43 4.34
CA LYS A 252 1.44 -12.69 3.06
C LYS A 252 1.03 -11.24 3.23
N PHE A 253 0.09 -10.99 4.14
CA PHE A 253 -0.49 -9.67 4.38
C PHE A 253 -0.42 -9.31 5.86
N LEU A 254 0.23 -8.18 6.16
CA LEU A 254 0.32 -7.59 7.49
C LEU A 254 -0.15 -6.14 7.46
N ASP A 255 -1.24 -5.84 8.14
CA ASP A 255 -1.79 -4.49 8.29
C ASP A 255 -1.79 -4.10 9.77
N ILE A 256 -1.06 -3.05 10.14
CA ILE A 256 -0.95 -2.50 11.49
C ILE A 256 -1.43 -1.04 11.51
N THR A 257 -2.37 -0.68 10.64
CA THR A 257 -2.83 0.69 10.42
C THR A 257 -3.32 1.38 11.72
N ASN A 258 -2.93 2.63 11.94
CA ASN A 258 -3.36 3.50 13.04
C ASN A 258 -2.98 2.98 14.44
N CYS A 259 -1.94 2.16 14.57
CA CYS A 259 -1.34 1.82 15.87
C CYS A 259 -0.35 2.92 16.30
N ARG A 260 -0.87 4.08 16.73
CA ARG A 260 -0.12 5.32 16.93
C ARG A 260 1.05 5.25 17.93
N ASN A 261 1.00 4.30 18.86
CA ASN A 261 2.05 4.09 19.88
C ASN A 261 3.07 3.00 19.50
N LEU A 262 2.92 2.37 18.33
CA LEU A 262 3.90 1.39 17.82
C LEU A 262 5.21 2.11 17.54
N LYS A 263 6.29 1.68 18.21
CA LYS A 263 7.61 2.34 18.12
C LYS A 263 8.54 1.66 17.13
N THR A 264 8.50 0.34 17.10
CA THR A 264 9.42 -0.49 16.31
C THR A 264 8.71 -1.75 15.83
N LEU A 265 9.13 -2.25 14.67
CA LEU A 265 8.83 -3.59 14.20
C LEU A 265 9.99 -4.53 14.57
N PRO A 266 9.77 -5.86 14.63
CA PRO A 266 10.84 -6.83 14.84
C PRO A 266 11.95 -6.66 13.79
N THR A 267 13.19 -6.58 14.25
CA THR A 267 14.39 -6.48 13.40
C THR A 267 15.15 -7.81 13.35
N GLY A 268 15.99 -8.00 12.34
CA GLY A 268 16.78 -9.23 12.19
C GLY A 268 15.95 -10.47 11.81
N ILE A 269 14.71 -10.28 11.36
CA ILE A 269 13.84 -11.35 10.86
C ILE A 269 13.61 -11.21 9.36
N ASN A 270 13.17 -12.29 8.69
CA ASN A 270 12.81 -12.24 7.27
C ASN A 270 11.59 -13.12 6.98
N LEU A 271 10.42 -12.51 6.95
CA LEU A 271 9.16 -13.19 6.61
C LEU A 271 9.10 -13.47 5.12
N LYS A 272 9.50 -14.69 4.72
CA LYS A 272 9.72 -15.10 3.32
C LYS A 272 8.50 -14.95 2.41
N SER A 273 7.28 -15.05 2.96
CA SER A 273 6.04 -14.95 2.19
C SER A 273 5.40 -13.56 2.22
N LEU A 274 5.96 -12.62 3.00
CA LEU A 274 5.32 -11.32 3.22
C LEU A 274 5.40 -10.48 1.96
N ASP A 275 4.24 -10.26 1.35
CA ASP A 275 4.07 -9.55 0.08
C ASP A 275 3.60 -8.10 0.31
N HIS A 276 2.73 -7.89 1.29
CA HIS A 276 2.16 -6.57 1.59
C HIS A 276 2.29 -6.24 3.08
N LEU A 277 2.93 -5.10 3.36
CA LEU A 277 3.02 -4.47 4.68
C LEU A 277 2.35 -3.08 4.65
N CYS A 278 1.36 -2.87 5.51
CA CYS A 278 0.73 -1.56 5.73
C CYS A 278 0.89 -1.14 7.19
N CYS A 279 1.56 -0.01 7.44
CA CYS A 279 1.73 0.60 8.78
C CYS A 279 1.21 2.04 8.81
N ASN A 280 0.28 2.40 7.93
CA ASN A 280 -0.22 3.77 7.81
C ASN A 280 -0.73 4.31 9.15
N GLY A 281 -0.44 5.56 9.51
CA GLY A 281 -0.86 6.19 10.77
C GLY A 281 -0.12 5.68 12.02
N CYS A 282 0.97 4.91 11.88
CA CYS A 282 1.85 4.55 13.00
C CYS A 282 2.84 5.70 13.32
N SER A 283 2.31 6.81 13.85
CA SER A 283 3.04 8.08 14.04
C SER A 283 4.29 8.02 14.93
N GLN A 284 4.47 6.98 15.75
CA GLN A 284 5.67 6.78 16.60
C GLN A 284 6.70 5.81 16.00
N LEU A 285 6.40 5.17 14.86
CA LEU A 285 7.33 4.30 14.16
C LEU A 285 8.38 5.17 13.47
N ARG A 286 9.62 5.16 13.98
CA ARG A 286 10.70 6.06 13.52
C ARG A 286 11.72 5.43 12.57
N SER A 287 11.84 4.11 12.60
CA SER A 287 12.77 3.35 11.77
C SER A 287 12.06 2.73 10.59
N PHE A 288 12.72 2.72 9.43
CA PHE A 288 12.24 1.98 8.27
C PHE A 288 12.13 0.47 8.58
N PRO A 289 11.10 -0.23 8.09
CA PRO A 289 10.86 -1.64 8.44
C PRO A 289 11.93 -2.60 7.91
N GLU A 290 12.53 -3.41 8.79
CA GLU A 290 13.48 -4.50 8.46
C GLU A 290 12.87 -5.90 8.67
N ILE A 291 11.59 -6.07 8.34
CA ILE A 291 10.82 -7.29 8.68
C ILE A 291 10.83 -8.36 7.56
N SER A 292 11.01 -7.94 6.31
CA SER A 292 11.10 -8.81 5.14
C SER A 292 11.63 -8.04 3.94
N THR A 293 12.41 -8.71 3.09
CA THR A 293 12.86 -8.19 1.79
C THR A 293 11.97 -8.63 0.62
N ASN A 294 10.95 -9.46 0.87
CA ASN A 294 10.06 -10.00 -0.17
C ASN A 294 8.84 -9.11 -0.47
N ILE A 295 8.71 -7.98 0.22
CA ILE A 295 7.58 -7.08 0.14
C ILE A 295 7.48 -6.47 -1.27
N SER A 296 6.31 -6.59 -1.90
CA SER A 296 5.98 -5.94 -3.16
C SER A 296 5.22 -4.63 -2.97
N ARG A 297 4.46 -4.49 -1.89
CA ARG A 297 3.70 -3.28 -1.55
C ARG A 297 3.97 -2.85 -0.11
N LEU A 298 4.52 -1.64 0.03
CA LEU A 298 4.91 -1.06 1.31
C LEU A 298 4.20 0.28 1.52
N GLU A 299 3.25 0.31 2.45
CA GLU A 299 2.50 1.51 2.82
C GLU A 299 2.90 1.97 4.22
N LEU A 300 3.45 3.19 4.31
CA LEU A 300 4.00 3.80 5.52
C LEU A 300 3.53 5.26 5.66
N GLU A 301 2.33 5.57 5.19
CA GLU A 301 1.75 6.92 5.25
C GLU A 301 1.55 7.37 6.71
N GLU A 302 1.66 8.67 6.99
CA GLU A 302 1.48 9.24 8.34
C GLU A 302 2.36 8.56 9.43
N THR A 303 3.55 8.05 9.06
CA THR A 303 4.50 7.45 10.01
C THR A 303 5.49 8.49 10.55
N GLY A 304 6.18 8.13 11.63
CA GLY A 304 7.24 8.94 12.21
C GLY A 304 8.63 8.69 11.62
N ILE A 305 8.71 7.98 10.48
CA ILE A 305 9.97 7.51 9.88
C ILE A 305 10.79 8.71 9.42
N GLU A 306 12.07 8.73 9.80
CA GLU A 306 12.94 9.89 9.54
C GLU A 306 13.74 9.76 8.24
N GLU A 307 13.96 8.53 7.76
CA GLU A 307 14.77 8.25 6.57
C GLU A 307 14.26 6.99 5.84
N VAL A 308 14.24 7.05 4.50
CA VAL A 308 14.25 5.84 3.66
C VAL A 308 15.71 5.49 3.35
N PRO A 309 16.24 4.38 3.88
CA PRO A 309 17.66 4.09 3.84
C PRO A 309 18.09 3.41 2.53
N TRP A 310 19.37 3.56 2.18
CA TRP A 310 19.99 2.99 0.97
C TRP A 310 19.82 1.46 0.82
N TRP A 311 19.72 0.72 1.92
CA TRP A 311 19.57 -0.73 1.88
C TRP A 311 18.18 -1.19 1.41
N ILE A 312 17.25 -0.27 1.14
CA ILE A 312 15.97 -0.57 0.46
C ILE A 312 16.19 -1.31 -0.87
N GLU A 313 17.37 -1.20 -1.48
CA GLU A 313 17.79 -2.00 -2.64
C GLU A 313 17.61 -3.52 -2.46
N LYS A 314 17.60 -4.01 -1.21
CA LYS A 314 17.35 -5.43 -0.88
C LYS A 314 15.90 -5.84 -1.18
N PHE A 315 14.97 -4.90 -1.33
CA PHE A 315 13.55 -5.13 -1.61
C PHE A 315 13.34 -5.30 -3.11
N SER A 316 13.99 -6.31 -3.69
CA SER A 316 14.03 -6.51 -5.15
C SER A 316 12.64 -6.70 -5.79
N ASN A 317 11.65 -7.14 -5.00
CA ASN A 317 10.27 -7.37 -5.42
C ASN A 317 9.37 -6.13 -5.25
N LEU A 318 9.89 -5.01 -4.73
CA LEU A 318 9.11 -3.82 -4.44
C LEU A 318 8.53 -3.24 -5.73
N ILE A 319 7.21 -3.13 -5.78
CA ILE A 319 6.43 -2.54 -6.86
C ILE A 319 5.96 -1.14 -6.46
N GLU A 320 5.57 -0.97 -5.20
CA GLU A 320 4.94 0.23 -4.68
C GLU A 320 5.45 0.58 -3.28
N LEU A 321 5.92 1.81 -3.13
CA LEU A 321 6.24 2.45 -1.85
C LEU A 321 5.36 3.69 -1.69
N SER A 322 4.58 3.77 -0.61
CA SER A 322 3.76 4.95 -0.27
C SER A 322 4.13 5.48 1.11
N MET A 323 4.46 6.77 1.19
CA MET A 323 4.89 7.48 2.40
C MET A 323 4.29 8.90 2.46
N SER A 324 3.01 9.04 2.15
CA SER A 324 2.30 10.33 2.25
C SER A 324 2.26 10.88 3.68
N HIS A 325 2.21 12.20 3.86
CA HIS A 325 2.03 12.87 5.15
C HIS A 325 3.09 12.49 6.23
N CYS A 326 4.30 12.07 5.82
CA CYS A 326 5.38 11.71 6.74
C CYS A 326 6.14 12.94 7.23
N SER A 327 5.54 13.68 8.16
CA SER A 327 6.06 14.97 8.68
C SER A 327 7.48 14.95 9.26
N ARG A 328 8.07 13.78 9.54
CA ARG A 328 9.44 13.62 10.08
C ARG A 328 10.46 13.12 9.06
N LEU A 329 10.02 12.72 7.87
CA LEU A 329 10.88 12.18 6.83
C LEU A 329 11.80 13.29 6.31
N LYS A 330 13.12 13.12 6.44
CA LYS A 330 14.12 14.12 6.05
C LYS A 330 14.88 13.74 4.79
N CYS A 331 15.13 12.45 4.62
CA CYS A 331 15.98 11.90 3.57
C CYS A 331 15.34 10.67 2.93
N VAL A 332 15.41 10.59 1.60
CA VAL A 332 15.00 9.43 0.82
C VAL A 332 16.16 8.97 -0.05
N SER A 333 16.69 7.79 0.20
CA SER A 333 17.72 7.15 -0.62
C SER A 333 17.12 5.95 -1.36
N LEU A 334 16.99 6.05 -2.69
CA LEU A 334 16.46 5.00 -3.55
C LEU A 334 17.49 4.60 -4.62
N HIS A 335 17.94 3.35 -4.57
CA HIS A 335 18.74 2.74 -5.63
C HIS A 335 17.82 2.10 -6.69
N ILE A 336 17.21 2.94 -7.53
CA ILE A 336 16.20 2.54 -8.51
C ILE A 336 16.72 1.45 -9.46
N SER A 337 18.02 1.41 -9.76
CA SER A 337 18.64 0.36 -10.60
C SER A 337 18.51 -1.06 -10.04
N GLN A 338 18.47 -1.21 -8.71
CA GLN A 338 18.28 -2.51 -8.04
C GLN A 338 16.80 -2.86 -7.84
N LEU A 339 15.94 -1.84 -7.78
CA LEU A 339 14.49 -1.98 -7.61
C LEU A 339 13.80 -2.24 -8.97
N LYS A 340 14.15 -3.36 -9.62
CA LYS A 340 13.75 -3.70 -11.01
C LYS A 340 12.23 -3.71 -11.26
N HIS A 341 11.43 -3.95 -10.22
CA HIS A 341 9.98 -4.03 -10.32
C HIS A 341 9.24 -2.77 -9.87
N LEU A 342 9.97 -1.77 -9.38
CA LEU A 342 9.37 -0.55 -8.84
C LEU A 342 8.59 0.17 -9.94
N LYS A 343 7.32 0.47 -9.65
CA LYS A 343 6.45 1.26 -10.52
C LYS A 343 6.20 2.63 -9.94
N GLN A 344 6.15 2.77 -8.62
CA GLN A 344 5.94 4.06 -7.99
C GLN A 344 6.52 4.14 -6.58
N ALA A 345 7.10 5.30 -6.26
CA ALA A 345 7.43 5.70 -4.91
C ALA A 345 6.80 7.08 -4.64
N LEU A 346 5.88 7.13 -3.68
CA LEU A 346 5.01 8.27 -3.41
C LEU A 346 5.38 8.87 -2.05
N PHE A 347 5.71 10.15 -2.02
CA PHE A 347 6.07 10.92 -0.84
C PHE A 347 5.29 12.26 -0.73
N PRO A 348 4.01 12.36 -1.11
CA PRO A 348 3.31 13.64 -1.05
C PRO A 348 3.18 14.13 0.39
N ASP A 349 3.21 15.45 0.59
CA ASP A 349 3.10 16.12 1.89
C ASP A 349 4.12 15.60 2.95
N CYS A 350 5.37 15.42 2.52
CA CYS A 350 6.48 15.17 3.43
C CYS A 350 7.21 16.48 3.75
N GLY A 351 6.58 17.36 4.53
CA GLY A 351 7.08 18.72 4.77
C GLY A 351 8.50 18.84 5.37
N SER A 352 9.09 17.78 5.96
CA SER A 352 10.49 17.79 6.44
C SER A 352 11.52 17.29 5.42
N LEU A 353 11.06 16.81 4.25
CA LEU A 353 11.92 16.20 3.24
C LEU A 353 12.79 17.27 2.60
N THR A 354 14.11 17.10 2.69
CA THR A 354 15.10 18.07 2.19
C THR A 354 16.13 17.43 1.26
N ARG A 355 16.32 16.11 1.35
CA ARG A 355 17.32 15.38 0.58
C ARG A 355 16.69 14.16 -0.08
N VAL A 356 16.88 14.04 -1.39
CA VAL A 356 16.49 12.88 -2.16
C VAL A 356 17.71 12.41 -2.96
N GLU A 357 18.17 11.20 -2.66
CA GLU A 357 19.28 10.55 -3.33
C GLU A 357 18.74 9.41 -4.17
N LEU A 358 18.89 9.52 -5.48
CA LEU A 358 18.45 8.53 -6.43
C LEU A 358 19.70 8.03 -7.15
N SER A 359 19.99 6.75 -7.03
CA SER A 359 20.99 6.12 -7.88
C SER A 359 20.29 5.24 -8.91
N GLY A 360 20.73 5.31 -10.15
CA GLY A 360 20.02 4.75 -11.28
C GLY A 360 20.96 4.37 -12.41
N TYR A 361 20.43 3.58 -13.35
CA TYR A 361 21.12 2.96 -14.48
C TYR A 361 22.08 3.93 -15.18
N PRO A 362 23.40 3.84 -14.89
CA PRO A 362 24.38 4.46 -15.75
C PRO A 362 24.56 3.49 -16.92
N SER A 363 24.07 3.84 -18.11
CA SER A 363 24.62 3.30 -19.36
C SER A 363 24.79 1.76 -19.45
N GLY A 364 23.77 1.04 -19.92
CA GLY A 364 23.89 -0.39 -20.26
C GLY A 364 22.54 -0.96 -20.69
N MET A 365 22.15 -0.86 -21.97
CA MET A 365 22.51 -1.79 -23.03
C MET A 365 22.16 -3.26 -22.77
N GLU A 366 21.39 -3.59 -21.73
CA GLU A 366 20.45 -4.70 -21.88
C GLU A 366 19.30 -4.17 -22.73
N VAL A 367 19.50 -4.30 -24.05
CA VAL A 367 18.41 -4.48 -25.00
C VAL A 367 17.36 -5.31 -24.26
N MET A 368 16.24 -4.69 -23.95
CA MET A 368 15.02 -5.37 -23.56
C MET A 368 14.73 -6.33 -24.71
N LYS A 369 15.31 -7.54 -24.65
CA LYS A 369 14.97 -8.61 -25.56
C LYS A 369 13.48 -8.75 -25.38
N ALA A 370 12.76 -8.49 -26.46
CA ALA A 370 11.34 -8.61 -26.57
C ALA A 370 10.96 -10.06 -26.23
N GLU A 371 10.81 -10.37 -24.95
CA GLU A 371 10.18 -11.61 -24.53
C GLU A 371 8.68 -11.41 -24.71
N ASN A 372 8.21 -11.95 -25.84
CA ASN A 372 6.81 -12.20 -26.21
C ASN A 372 5.93 -10.98 -26.49
N ILE A 373 6.16 -10.31 -27.61
CA ILE A 373 5.11 -9.52 -28.27
C ILE A 373 5.02 -9.91 -29.74
N ASP A 374 4.59 -11.15 -29.99
CA ASP A 374 4.10 -11.59 -31.31
C ASP A 374 2.56 -11.65 -31.36
N THR A 375 1.87 -11.06 -30.37
CA THR A 375 0.40 -11.07 -30.28
C THR A 375 -0.27 -9.72 -30.04
N ALA A 376 0.47 -8.60 -29.95
CA ALA A 376 -0.13 -7.27 -29.79
C ALA A 376 -0.22 -6.52 -31.13
N CYS A 377 -1.39 -5.91 -31.39
CA CYS A 377 -1.75 -5.22 -32.62
C CYS A 377 -0.76 -4.10 -33.00
N PRO A 378 -0.59 -3.80 -34.31
CA PRO A 378 0.37 -2.79 -34.81
C PRO A 378 0.26 -1.39 -34.19
N TRP A 379 -0.89 -0.99 -33.64
CA TRP A 379 -1.10 0.36 -33.09
C TRP A 379 -0.51 0.53 -31.69
N ILE A 380 -0.21 -0.57 -30.97
CA ILE A 380 0.41 -0.54 -29.64
C ILE A 380 1.93 -0.37 -29.74
N ARG A 381 2.55 -0.64 -30.90
CA ARG A 381 3.99 -0.39 -31.13
C ARG A 381 4.39 1.08 -30.94
N LYS A 382 3.46 2.03 -31.17
CA LYS A 382 3.70 3.46 -30.97
C LYS A 382 3.74 3.87 -29.49
N TYR A 383 3.21 3.03 -28.58
CA TYR A 383 3.00 3.37 -27.18
C TYR A 383 3.56 2.32 -26.22
N SER A 384 4.75 2.61 -25.67
CA SER A 384 5.22 2.12 -24.35
C SER A 384 5.74 0.68 -24.21
N THR A 385 6.90 0.38 -24.78
CA THR A 385 7.78 -0.68 -24.24
C THR A 385 9.16 -0.19 -23.79
N PHE A 386 9.53 1.06 -24.08
CA PHE A 386 10.91 1.55 -23.87
C PHE A 386 11.06 2.58 -22.75
N LEU A 387 9.96 3.05 -22.14
CA LEU A 387 10.03 4.04 -21.07
C LEU A 387 10.19 3.35 -19.71
N PRO A 388 11.12 3.82 -18.86
CA PRO A 388 11.15 3.41 -17.46
C PRO A 388 9.81 3.63 -16.78
N LYS A 389 9.45 2.73 -15.88
CA LYS A 389 8.10 2.67 -15.30
C LYS A 389 7.97 3.44 -13.99
N VAL A 390 9.07 3.88 -13.38
CA VAL A 390 9.08 4.43 -12.04
C VAL A 390 8.50 5.84 -12.02
N LYS A 391 7.42 6.01 -11.26
CA LYS A 391 6.79 7.29 -10.96
C LYS A 391 7.28 7.76 -9.60
N LEU A 392 7.68 9.01 -9.50
CA LEU A 392 8.08 9.63 -8.24
C LEU A 392 7.17 10.81 -7.96
N ASP A 393 6.62 10.88 -6.76
CA ASP A 393 5.71 11.96 -6.36
C ASP A 393 6.23 12.59 -5.06
N PHE A 394 6.60 13.87 -5.14
CA PHE A 394 7.06 14.69 -4.03
C PHE A 394 6.21 15.96 -3.89
N ARG A 395 4.94 15.95 -4.33
CA ARG A 395 4.04 17.10 -4.17
C ARG A 395 3.94 17.53 -2.70
N ASP A 396 3.72 18.81 -2.47
CA ASP A 396 3.64 19.43 -1.13
C ASP A 396 4.91 19.21 -0.25
N CYS A 397 6.05 18.79 -0.82
CA CYS A 397 7.34 18.69 -0.10
C CYS A 397 8.10 20.02 -0.14
N PHE A 398 7.58 21.06 0.53
CA PHE A 398 8.03 22.45 0.39
C PHE A 398 9.51 22.72 0.69
N ASN A 399 10.14 21.88 1.51
CA ASN A 399 11.55 22.00 1.86
C ASN A 399 12.49 21.26 0.89
N LEU A 400 11.95 20.55 -0.10
CA LEU A 400 12.71 19.86 -1.13
C LEU A 400 12.99 20.82 -2.29
N ASP A 401 14.25 20.97 -2.64
CA ASP A 401 14.66 21.71 -3.83
C ASP A 401 14.73 20.78 -5.05
N PRO A 402 13.84 20.95 -6.06
CA PRO A 402 13.83 20.10 -7.25
C PRO A 402 15.17 20.06 -7.98
N GLU A 403 15.92 21.16 -7.97
CA GLU A 403 17.23 21.27 -8.64
C GLU A 403 18.22 20.20 -8.15
N THR A 404 18.27 19.99 -6.83
CA THR A 404 19.18 19.01 -6.20
C THR A 404 18.90 17.57 -6.63
N VAL A 405 17.65 17.27 -7.00
CA VAL A 405 17.23 15.96 -7.49
C VAL A 405 17.51 15.83 -8.98
N LEU A 406 17.32 16.90 -9.76
CA LEU A 406 17.44 16.90 -11.21
C LEU A 406 18.88 16.79 -11.71
N HIS A 407 19.85 17.35 -10.98
CA HIS A 407 21.28 17.26 -11.32
C HIS A 407 21.86 15.83 -11.25
N GLN A 408 21.09 14.85 -10.80
CA GLN A 408 21.46 13.45 -10.83
C GLN A 408 21.13 12.85 -12.23
N GLU A 409 22.04 13.08 -13.19
CA GLU A 409 21.80 12.86 -14.63
C GLU A 409 21.63 11.38 -15.04
N SER A 410 22.17 10.44 -14.26
CA SER A 410 22.13 8.98 -14.54
C SER A 410 20.79 8.31 -14.21
N ILE A 411 19.81 9.03 -13.66
CA ILE A 411 18.55 8.41 -13.21
C ILE A 411 17.55 8.34 -14.35
N ILE A 412 16.81 7.25 -14.38
CA ILE A 412 15.87 6.85 -15.42
C ILE A 412 14.48 6.69 -14.76
N PHE A 413 13.49 7.49 -15.16
CA PHE A 413 12.15 7.53 -14.54
C PHE A 413 11.04 7.83 -15.54
N LYS A 414 9.78 7.53 -15.21
CA LYS A 414 8.63 7.92 -16.05
C LYS A 414 8.32 9.40 -15.89
N TYR A 415 8.17 9.81 -14.64
CA TYR A 415 7.99 11.20 -14.26
C TYR A 415 8.31 11.44 -12.79
N MET A 416 8.56 12.71 -12.48
CA MET A 416 8.63 13.24 -11.11
C MET A 416 7.62 14.37 -10.96
N LEU A 417 7.00 14.46 -9.79
CA LEU A 417 6.15 15.59 -9.40
C LEU A 417 6.77 16.29 -8.20
N PHE A 418 6.78 17.62 -8.23
CA PHE A 418 7.34 18.49 -7.20
C PHE A 418 6.33 19.56 -6.80
N PRO A 419 6.48 20.19 -5.61
CA PRO A 419 5.68 21.36 -5.27
C PRO A 419 5.90 22.47 -6.30
N GLY A 420 4.83 23.18 -6.64
CA GLY A 420 4.91 24.32 -7.55
C GLY A 420 5.63 25.50 -6.91
N LYS A 421 6.54 26.13 -7.66
CA LYS A 421 7.08 27.47 -7.36
C LYS A 421 6.65 28.42 -8.48
N GLU A 422 6.94 29.72 -8.34
CA GLU A 422 6.56 30.75 -9.32
C GLU A 422 7.06 30.47 -10.75
N GLU A 423 8.12 29.66 -10.93
CA GLU A 423 8.75 29.37 -12.22
C GLU A 423 9.25 27.92 -12.32
N VAL A 424 9.44 27.44 -13.55
CA VAL A 424 10.11 26.16 -13.86
C VAL A 424 11.58 26.19 -13.40
N PRO A 425 12.17 25.07 -12.92
CA PRO A 425 13.56 25.03 -12.47
C PRO A 425 14.59 25.53 -13.50
N SER A 426 15.63 26.24 -13.06
CA SER A 426 16.80 26.71 -13.84
C SER A 426 17.56 25.61 -14.55
N TYR A 427 17.43 24.37 -14.09
CA TYR A 427 17.81 23.16 -14.82
C TYR A 427 17.34 23.12 -16.29
N PHE A 428 16.14 23.66 -16.59
CA PHE A 428 15.60 23.71 -17.94
C PHE A 428 16.06 24.97 -18.68
N THR A 429 16.84 24.78 -19.75
CA THR A 429 17.55 25.86 -20.47
C THR A 429 16.74 26.47 -21.60
N TYR A 430 15.88 25.68 -22.23
CA TYR A 430 14.95 26.15 -23.24
C TYR A 430 13.60 26.32 -22.58
N ARG A 431 13.04 27.53 -22.52
CA ARG A 431 11.81 27.82 -21.79
C ARG A 431 10.83 28.62 -22.63
N THR A 432 9.54 28.43 -22.37
CA THR A 432 8.48 29.25 -22.93
C THR A 432 7.26 29.27 -22.00
N THR A 433 6.34 30.20 -22.24
CA THR A 433 5.11 30.40 -21.46
C THR A 433 3.88 30.00 -22.27
N GLY A 434 2.90 29.39 -21.62
CA GLY A 434 1.66 28.95 -22.26
C GLY A 434 1.87 27.83 -23.30
N SER A 435 0.94 27.73 -24.26
CA SER A 435 0.89 26.66 -25.27
C SER A 435 1.72 26.94 -26.53
N SER A 436 2.71 27.84 -26.48
CA SER A 436 3.57 28.13 -27.62
C SER A 436 4.52 26.96 -27.91
N SER A 437 4.79 26.64 -29.18
CA SER A 437 5.82 25.68 -29.55
C SER A 437 7.24 26.22 -29.33
N LEU A 438 8.19 25.32 -29.09
CA LEU A 438 9.59 25.62 -28.81
C LEU A 438 10.50 24.92 -29.82
N THR A 439 11.26 25.71 -30.59
CA THR A 439 12.24 25.19 -31.55
C THR A 439 13.61 25.06 -30.89
N ILE A 440 14.13 23.83 -30.83
CA ILE A 440 15.44 23.52 -30.24
C ILE A 440 16.44 23.16 -31.35
N PRO A 441 17.58 23.85 -31.44
CA PRO A 441 18.65 23.45 -32.35
C PRO A 441 19.35 22.17 -31.86
N LEU A 442 19.63 21.23 -32.77
CA LEU A 442 20.22 19.90 -32.45
C LEU A 442 21.73 19.80 -32.75
N PHE A 443 22.45 20.93 -32.80
CA PHE A 443 23.86 20.94 -33.20
C PHE A 443 24.74 20.05 -32.29
N HIS A 444 25.38 19.04 -32.89
CA HIS A 444 26.41 18.18 -32.28
C HIS A 444 25.98 17.17 -31.19
N VAL A 445 24.74 16.70 -31.14
CA VAL A 445 24.42 15.52 -30.30
C VAL A 445 24.93 14.24 -31.00
N PRO A 446 25.90 13.49 -30.45
CA PRO A 446 26.31 12.22 -31.04
C PRO A 446 25.19 11.20 -30.81
N LEU A 447 24.33 10.98 -31.81
CA LEU A 447 23.20 10.05 -31.75
C LEU A 447 23.64 8.57 -31.89
N SER A 448 24.85 8.20 -31.44
CA SER A 448 25.28 6.79 -31.39
C SER A 448 24.56 5.97 -30.31
N GLN A 449 23.55 6.55 -29.67
CA GLN A 449 22.77 5.99 -28.57
C GLN A 449 21.48 5.35 -29.09
N PRO A 450 20.96 4.30 -28.43
CA PRO A 450 19.72 3.63 -28.84
C PRO A 450 18.45 4.48 -28.66
N PHE A 451 18.55 5.63 -28.00
CA PHE A 451 17.45 6.57 -27.75
C PHE A 451 17.95 8.01 -27.82
N PHE A 452 17.13 8.92 -28.33
CA PHE A 452 17.27 10.36 -28.10
C PHE A 452 16.56 10.72 -26.80
N ARG A 453 17.26 11.40 -25.88
CA ARG A 453 16.80 11.65 -24.51
C ARG A 453 16.78 13.15 -24.17
N PHE A 454 15.68 13.61 -23.60
CA PHE A 454 15.52 14.96 -23.08
C PHE A 454 14.53 14.95 -21.91
N ARG A 455 14.58 15.98 -21.07
CA ARG A 455 13.59 16.17 -20.00
C ARG A 455 12.71 17.37 -20.31
N VAL A 456 11.43 17.25 -19.98
CA VAL A 456 10.45 18.34 -20.03
C VAL A 456 10.06 18.67 -18.60
N GLY A 457 10.09 19.95 -18.23
CA GLY A 457 9.58 20.46 -16.97
C GLY A 457 8.42 21.41 -17.25
N ALA A 458 7.24 21.14 -16.70
CA ALA A 458 6.07 21.99 -16.88
C ALA A 458 5.52 22.44 -15.52
N LEU A 459 5.28 23.74 -15.39
CA LEU A 459 4.55 24.36 -14.29
C LEU A 459 3.07 24.40 -14.64
N LEU A 460 2.26 23.76 -13.80
CA LEU A 460 0.85 23.48 -14.08
C LEU A 460 -0.04 24.05 -12.98
N THR A 461 -1.19 24.65 -13.32
CA THR A 461 -2.20 25.00 -12.31
C THR A 461 -2.86 23.73 -11.76
N ASN A 462 -2.99 23.67 -10.43
CA ASN A 462 -3.53 22.52 -9.74
C ASN A 462 -5.05 22.65 -9.55
N ASN A 463 -5.82 22.41 -10.62
CA ASN A 463 -7.28 22.43 -10.58
C ASN A 463 -7.91 21.04 -10.80
N ALA A 464 -7.13 19.94 -10.77
CA ALA A 464 -7.58 18.61 -11.20
C ALA A 464 -7.07 17.43 -10.36
N GLN A 465 -7.81 16.31 -10.43
CA GLN A 465 -7.44 15.01 -9.84
C GLN A 465 -6.47 14.19 -10.71
N ALA A 466 -6.09 14.70 -11.88
CA ALA A 466 -5.12 14.10 -12.78
C ALA A 466 -4.47 15.18 -13.64
N VAL A 467 -3.28 14.90 -14.13
CA VAL A 467 -2.60 15.67 -15.17
C VAL A 467 -2.35 14.75 -16.34
N ASP A 468 -2.98 15.08 -17.47
CA ASP A 468 -2.79 14.42 -18.75
C ASP A 468 -2.16 15.43 -19.74
N LEU A 469 -0.92 15.16 -20.17
CA LEU A 469 -0.16 15.97 -21.12
C LEU A 469 0.25 15.12 -22.32
N GLU A 470 0.24 15.70 -23.51
CA GLU A 470 0.86 15.14 -24.70
C GLU A 470 2.03 16.04 -25.09
N VAL A 471 3.23 15.46 -25.19
CA VAL A 471 4.42 16.15 -25.71
C VAL A 471 4.59 15.70 -27.16
N LYS A 472 4.33 16.60 -28.10
CA LYS A 472 4.53 16.39 -29.52
C LYS A 472 5.91 16.87 -29.93
N CYS A 473 6.65 16.04 -30.64
CA CYS A 473 7.98 16.36 -31.13
C CYS A 473 8.02 16.22 -32.65
N GLU A 474 8.38 17.29 -33.35
CA GLU A 474 8.58 17.31 -34.81
C GLU A 474 10.05 17.61 -35.11
N PHE A 475 10.78 16.63 -35.66
CA PHE A 475 12.18 16.77 -36.05
C PHE A 475 12.26 17.23 -37.51
N LYS A 476 13.00 18.30 -37.80
CA LYS A 476 13.12 18.89 -39.15
C LYS A 476 14.56 18.95 -39.64
N ASP A 477 14.78 18.51 -40.88
CA ASP A 477 16.07 18.67 -41.56
C ASP A 477 16.10 19.91 -42.47
N ARG A 478 17.29 20.35 -42.87
CA ARG A 478 17.50 21.45 -43.83
C ARG A 478 16.86 21.23 -45.21
N PHE A 479 16.41 20.03 -45.53
CA PHE A 479 15.81 19.67 -46.81
C PHE A 479 14.27 19.69 -46.75
N GLY A 480 13.68 19.99 -45.59
CA GLY A 480 12.24 20.07 -45.37
C GLY A 480 11.58 18.72 -45.08
N ASN A 481 12.35 17.67 -44.78
CA ASN A 481 11.78 16.42 -44.27
C ASN A 481 11.49 16.57 -42.78
N SER A 482 10.33 16.05 -42.34
CA SER A 482 9.94 16.03 -40.94
C SER A 482 9.68 14.60 -40.42
N PHE A 483 9.88 14.41 -39.13
CA PHE A 483 9.55 13.18 -38.41
C PHE A 483 8.85 13.53 -37.09
N ASP A 484 7.65 12.98 -36.89
CA ASP A 484 6.81 13.29 -35.73
C ASP A 484 6.79 12.14 -34.72
N TYR A 485 6.89 12.48 -33.44
CA TYR A 485 6.80 11.54 -32.33
C TYR A 485 6.05 12.13 -31.15
N ASP A 486 4.98 11.46 -30.73
CA ASP A 486 4.11 11.91 -29.65
C ASP A 486 4.36 11.09 -28.38
N ILE A 487 4.56 11.79 -27.26
CA ILE A 487 4.78 11.18 -25.95
C ILE A 487 3.60 11.54 -25.05
N TYR A 488 2.83 10.51 -24.69
CA TYR A 488 1.69 10.66 -23.80
C TYR A 488 2.07 10.50 -22.33
N PHE A 489 1.67 11.47 -21.53
CA PHE A 489 1.81 11.50 -20.10
C PHE A 489 0.45 11.52 -19.41
N GLN A 490 0.32 10.66 -18.41
CA GLN A 490 -0.85 10.60 -17.55
C GLN A 490 -0.39 10.34 -16.11
N ALA A 491 -0.66 11.30 -15.23
CA ALA A 491 -0.51 11.21 -13.80
C ALA A 491 -1.89 11.34 -13.15
N ARG A 492 -2.40 10.26 -12.58
CA ARG A 492 -3.65 10.29 -11.80
C ARG A 492 -3.33 10.39 -10.33
N TYR A 493 -3.98 11.32 -9.65
CA TYR A 493 -3.87 11.51 -8.22
C TYR A 493 -4.96 10.68 -7.54
N HIS A 494 -4.58 9.70 -6.72
CA HIS A 494 -5.52 9.01 -5.85
C HIS A 494 -5.42 9.65 -4.46
N ASN A 495 -6.54 10.19 -3.98
CA ASN A 495 -6.75 10.64 -2.59
C ASN A 495 -5.86 11.79 -2.06
N CYS A 496 -5.12 12.50 -2.90
CA CYS A 496 -4.34 13.67 -2.47
C CYS A 496 -5.05 14.96 -2.93
N ILE A 497 -5.59 15.71 -1.98
CA ILE A 497 -5.90 17.13 -2.20
C ILE A 497 -4.58 17.84 -1.93
N THR A 498 -3.89 18.27 -2.98
CA THR A 498 -2.71 19.13 -2.89
C THR A 498 -3.15 20.50 -2.35
N GLU A 499 -2.37 21.08 -1.44
CA GLU A 499 -2.62 22.44 -0.94
C GLU A 499 -2.14 23.49 -1.94
N ASP A 500 -1.24 23.11 -2.84
CA ASP A 500 -0.65 24.00 -3.84
C ASP A 500 -1.63 24.44 -4.92
N ASP A 501 -1.57 25.70 -5.33
CA ASP A 501 -2.22 26.18 -6.56
C ASP A 501 -1.46 25.70 -7.82
N TYR A 502 -0.23 25.21 -7.68
CA TYR A 502 0.65 24.83 -8.79
C TYR A 502 1.46 23.56 -8.54
N ILE A 503 1.76 22.80 -9.59
CA ILE A 503 2.61 21.60 -9.54
C ILE A 503 3.68 21.69 -10.62
N ILE A 504 4.91 21.29 -10.31
CA ILE A 504 5.95 21.08 -11.31
C ILE A 504 5.96 19.61 -11.71
N ALA A 505 5.64 19.34 -12.96
CA ALA A 505 5.72 18.01 -13.56
C ALA A 505 6.98 17.87 -14.40
N ILE A 506 7.77 16.83 -14.13
CA ILE A 506 9.02 16.55 -14.85
C ILE A 506 8.91 15.21 -15.54
N LEU A 507 9.08 15.21 -16.86
CA LEU A 507 9.01 14.05 -17.72
C LEU A 507 10.41 13.72 -18.26
N ASP A 508 10.79 12.45 -18.22
CA ASP A 508 12.01 11.95 -18.88
C ASP A 508 11.62 11.29 -20.20
N CYS A 509 11.75 12.05 -21.28
CA CYS A 509 11.31 11.71 -22.61
C CYS A 509 12.40 10.93 -23.36
N ARG A 510 12.02 9.83 -23.99
CA ARG A 510 12.92 8.96 -24.75
C ARG A 510 12.29 8.53 -26.05
N ILE A 511 12.99 8.81 -27.14
CA ILE A 511 12.56 8.48 -28.48
C ILE A 511 13.50 7.39 -29.00
N PRO A 512 13.00 6.16 -29.26
CA PRO A 512 13.84 5.08 -29.77
C PRO A 512 14.38 5.40 -31.15
N THR A 513 15.65 5.08 -31.38
CA THR A 513 16.27 5.17 -32.69
C THR A 513 16.11 3.81 -33.39
N ASN A 514 14.98 3.59 -34.07
CA ASN A 514 14.68 2.35 -34.83
C ASN A 514 14.75 2.60 -36.35
N GLU A 515 14.39 1.61 -37.17
CA GLU A 515 14.42 1.73 -38.64
C GLU A 515 13.49 2.83 -39.18
N ASP A 516 12.35 3.09 -38.53
CA ASP A 516 11.41 4.17 -38.89
C ASP A 516 12.02 5.56 -38.64
N ASN A 517 12.98 5.64 -37.71
CA ASN A 517 13.69 6.85 -37.30
C ASN A 517 15.19 6.73 -37.66
N ALA A 518 15.53 5.91 -38.67
CA ALA A 518 16.91 5.52 -38.99
C ALA A 518 17.81 6.72 -39.31
N SER A 519 17.24 7.83 -39.77
CA SER A 519 17.92 9.12 -39.96
C SER A 519 18.55 9.65 -38.67
N LEU A 520 17.85 9.55 -37.52
CA LEU A 520 18.40 9.85 -36.20
C LEU A 520 19.55 8.89 -35.84
N ALA A 521 19.42 7.60 -36.18
CA ALA A 521 20.39 6.56 -35.85
C ALA A 521 21.67 6.57 -36.72
N GLN A 522 21.58 7.04 -37.98
CA GLN A 522 22.64 6.94 -38.99
C GLN A 522 23.40 8.26 -39.23
N GLY A 523 23.19 9.28 -38.38
CA GLY A 523 23.92 10.55 -38.48
C GLY A 523 23.45 11.46 -39.61
N ASN A 524 22.21 11.34 -40.07
CA ASN A 524 21.58 12.36 -40.91
C ASN A 524 21.00 13.44 -39.99
N TYR A 525 21.64 14.62 -40.03
CA TYR A 525 21.41 15.74 -39.12
C TYR A 525 20.01 16.36 -39.33
N TYR A 526 19.07 16.06 -38.43
CA TYR A 526 17.99 17.00 -38.15
C TYR A 526 18.64 18.24 -37.52
N ASP A 527 18.32 19.42 -38.03
CA ASP A 527 18.96 20.66 -37.58
C ASP A 527 18.25 21.26 -36.36
N HIS A 528 16.93 21.03 -36.28
CA HIS A 528 16.09 21.50 -35.18
C HIS A 528 14.96 20.51 -34.88
N MET A 529 14.46 20.60 -33.66
CA MET A 529 13.29 19.88 -33.16
C MET A 529 12.29 20.90 -32.63
N ASP A 530 11.08 20.90 -33.17
CA ASP A 530 9.96 21.65 -32.64
C ASP A 530 9.24 20.79 -31.61
N ILE A 531 9.03 21.32 -30.41
CA ILE A 531 8.26 20.67 -29.35
C ILE A 531 7.02 21.50 -29.04
N GLU A 532 5.89 20.82 -28.90
CA GLU A 532 4.63 21.37 -28.41
C GLU A 532 4.11 20.52 -27.25
N ILE A 533 3.55 21.16 -26.22
CA ILE A 533 2.85 20.47 -25.14
C ILE A 533 1.38 20.80 -25.25
N GLU A 534 0.58 19.77 -25.48
CA GLU A 534 -0.87 19.87 -25.47
C GLU A 534 -1.45 19.28 -24.19
N GLN A 535 -2.44 19.96 -23.64
CA GLN A 535 -3.24 19.45 -22.55
C GLN A 535 -4.43 18.66 -23.10
N MET A 536 -4.68 17.48 -22.54
CA MET A 536 -5.81 16.63 -22.94
C MET A 536 -7.06 16.82 -22.09
N ASP A 537 -6.89 17.30 -20.86
CA ASP A 537 -7.98 17.64 -19.94
C ASP A 537 -8.27 19.15 -19.98
N SER A 538 -9.39 19.60 -19.40
CA SER A 538 -9.78 21.03 -19.40
C SER A 538 -9.55 21.74 -18.07
N TYR A 539 -8.75 21.16 -17.17
CA TYR A 539 -8.69 21.55 -15.75
C TYR A 539 -7.26 21.81 -15.24
N VAL A 540 -6.28 22.07 -16.12
CA VAL A 540 -4.84 22.16 -15.76
C VAL A 540 -4.15 23.07 -16.77
N ASP A 541 -4.01 24.34 -16.46
CA ASP A 541 -3.35 25.28 -17.36
C ASP A 541 -1.82 25.13 -17.26
N ILE A 542 -1.14 25.18 -18.41
CA ILE A 542 0.33 25.22 -18.47
C ILE A 542 0.75 26.69 -18.43
N GLU A 543 1.41 27.10 -17.36
CA GLU A 543 1.86 28.49 -17.19
C GLU A 543 3.21 28.70 -17.88
N GLU A 544 4.17 27.84 -17.54
CA GLU A 544 5.53 27.85 -18.07
C GLU A 544 5.97 26.40 -18.28
N TRP A 545 6.76 26.15 -19.32
CA TRP A 545 7.42 24.87 -19.49
C TRP A 545 8.79 25.04 -20.14
N GLY A 546 9.65 24.05 -19.94
CA GLY A 546 10.98 24.07 -20.49
C GLY A 546 11.57 22.68 -20.73
N ILE A 547 12.69 22.67 -21.45
CA ILE A 547 13.35 21.48 -21.98
C ILE A 547 14.83 21.51 -21.62
N ARG A 548 15.35 20.34 -21.26
CA ARG A 548 16.78 20.09 -21.06
C ARG A 548 17.18 18.89 -21.91
N LEU A 549 18.11 19.11 -22.84
CA LEU A 549 18.77 18.03 -23.57
C LEU A 549 19.76 17.32 -22.63
N LEU A 550 19.88 16.00 -22.77
CA LEU A 550 20.77 15.18 -21.97
C LEU A 550 21.84 14.55 -22.87
N GLU A 551 23.11 14.82 -22.57
CA GLU A 551 24.25 14.13 -23.19
C GLU A 551 24.57 12.90 -22.34
N GLU A 552 24.34 11.67 -22.82
CA GLU A 552 24.94 10.52 -22.12
C GLU A 552 26.43 10.46 -22.48
N ASP A 553 27.29 10.73 -21.50
CA ASP A 553 28.73 10.49 -21.57
C ASP A 553 28.99 8.98 -21.80
N CYS A 554 28.97 8.54 -23.06
CA CYS A 554 29.46 7.21 -23.46
C CYS A 554 31.01 7.20 -23.54
N SER A 555 31.70 7.91 -22.64
CA SER A 555 33.12 7.67 -22.38
C SER A 555 33.22 6.73 -21.18
N SER A 556 33.48 5.46 -21.47
CA SER A 556 33.78 4.41 -20.50
C SER A 556 34.47 4.92 -19.22
N ALA A 557 33.93 4.53 -18.06
CA ALA A 557 34.58 4.66 -16.76
C ALA A 557 35.93 3.88 -16.66
N GLU A 558 36.44 3.33 -17.76
CA GLU A 558 37.74 2.64 -17.85
C GLU A 558 38.90 3.54 -18.29
N THR A 559 38.68 4.80 -18.69
CA THR A 559 39.77 5.70 -19.12
C THR A 559 40.13 6.83 -18.15
N ARG A 560 39.37 7.06 -17.08
CA ARG A 560 39.69 8.13 -16.09
C ARG A 560 40.68 7.74 -14.99
N LEU A 561 41.29 6.56 -15.06
CA LEU A 561 42.34 6.14 -14.12
C LEU A 561 43.77 6.22 -14.66
N ASN A 562 43.98 6.63 -15.92
CA ASN A 562 45.33 6.70 -16.50
C ASN A 562 45.51 7.90 -17.45
N ASN A 563 45.45 9.14 -16.95
CA ASN A 563 46.27 10.25 -17.50
C ASN A 563 46.15 11.52 -16.64
N PRO A 564 47.14 11.84 -15.79
CA PRO A 564 47.27 13.17 -15.22
C PRO A 564 48.11 14.00 -16.19
N ASN A 565 47.47 14.61 -17.20
CA ASN A 565 47.93 15.84 -17.88
C ASN A 565 47.17 16.03 -19.21
N SER A 566 46.10 16.82 -19.18
CA SER A 566 45.78 17.69 -20.31
C SER A 566 44.93 18.87 -19.82
N THR A 567 45.63 19.96 -19.57
CA THR A 567 45.11 21.32 -19.41
C THR A 567 44.25 21.75 -20.61
N LEU A 568 43.19 22.51 -20.29
CA LEU A 568 42.27 23.24 -21.17
C LEU A 568 42.94 23.87 -22.41
N PRO A 569 42.29 23.90 -23.59
CA PRO A 569 42.74 24.75 -24.68
C PRO A 569 42.25 26.18 -24.45
N HIS A 570 43.18 27.07 -24.08
CA HIS A 570 43.03 28.51 -24.27
C HIS A 570 43.19 28.86 -25.75
N VAL A 571 42.33 29.76 -26.20
CA VAL A 571 42.34 30.49 -27.46
C VAL A 571 43.74 31.05 -27.78
N SER A 572 44.26 30.77 -28.98
CA SER A 572 45.49 31.39 -29.48
C SER A 572 45.20 32.22 -30.74
N GLU A 573 45.36 33.53 -30.59
CA GLU A 573 45.69 34.44 -31.69
C GLU A 573 47.18 34.29 -32.05
N ALA A 574 47.50 34.59 -33.31
CA ALA A 574 48.81 34.48 -33.92
C ALA A 574 49.83 35.46 -33.32
N GLU A 575 51.10 35.07 -33.26
CA GLU A 575 52.20 35.78 -33.94
C GLU A 575 53.57 35.10 -33.72
N GLU A 576 54.52 35.57 -34.52
CA GLU A 576 55.76 34.99 -35.01
C GLU A 576 56.86 34.72 -33.96
N GLY A 577 57.71 33.74 -34.28
CA GLY A 577 59.16 33.99 -34.24
C GLY A 577 59.98 33.36 -33.10
N ASN A 578 60.87 32.47 -33.54
CA ASN A 578 62.29 32.43 -33.19
C ASN A 578 62.83 31.23 -32.37
N MET A 579 63.99 30.75 -32.83
CA MET A 579 64.72 29.55 -32.46
C MET A 579 65.30 29.54 -31.03
N GLY A 580 65.52 28.34 -30.47
CA GLY A 580 66.43 28.15 -29.34
C GLY A 580 66.61 26.70 -28.89
N TYR A 581 67.86 26.23 -28.86
CA TYR A 581 68.33 24.85 -28.71
C TYR A 581 68.36 24.26 -27.27
N ASN A 582 68.40 22.91 -27.24
CA ASN A 582 69.16 22.00 -26.35
C ASN A 582 68.65 21.55 -24.94
N ARG A 583 68.20 20.28 -24.92
CA ARG A 583 68.65 19.05 -24.18
C ARG A 583 68.85 18.99 -22.64
N PRO A 584 68.73 17.76 -22.04
CA PRO A 584 68.29 17.51 -20.65
C PRO A 584 69.33 16.78 -19.75
N LEU A 585 69.03 16.68 -18.45
CA LEU A 585 69.67 15.78 -17.45
C LEU A 585 68.55 15.27 -16.50
N GLN A 586 68.14 13.99 -16.49
CA GLN A 586 68.73 12.78 -15.87
C GLN A 586 68.93 12.84 -14.34
N GLY A 587 68.30 11.91 -13.60
CA GLY A 587 68.80 11.52 -12.26
C GLY A 587 67.81 10.92 -11.24
N LEU A 588 67.65 9.59 -11.28
CA LEU A 588 67.71 8.63 -10.15
C LEU A 588 66.69 8.67 -8.97
N VAL A 589 65.75 7.72 -8.98
CA VAL A 589 65.80 6.42 -8.24
C VAL A 589 66.22 6.44 -6.75
N ASN A 590 65.31 6.09 -5.83
CA ASN A 590 65.30 4.77 -5.16
C ASN A 590 64.16 4.59 -4.14
N GLU A 591 63.65 3.36 -4.14
CA GLU A 591 62.67 2.74 -3.24
C GLU A 591 63.27 2.40 -1.86
N ILE A 592 62.42 2.17 -0.85
CA ILE A 592 62.19 0.85 -0.20
C ILE A 592 61.38 1.00 1.10
N GLU A 593 60.40 0.12 1.23
CA GLU A 593 59.50 -0.15 2.35
C GLU A 593 60.21 -0.65 3.63
N HIS A 594 59.61 -0.44 4.81
CA HIS A 594 59.07 -1.54 5.63
C HIS A 594 58.34 -1.08 6.91
N SER A 595 57.30 -1.87 7.19
CA SER A 595 56.40 -2.04 8.34
C SER A 595 56.95 -1.85 9.76
N GLY A 596 56.04 -1.58 10.72
CA GLY A 596 56.21 -2.02 12.11
C GLY A 596 55.60 -1.14 13.19
N GLU A 597 54.37 -1.50 13.58
CA GLU A 597 53.58 -1.15 14.78
C GLU A 597 54.27 -0.72 16.10
N SER A 598 53.61 0.26 16.76
CA SER A 598 53.02 0.20 18.12
C SER A 598 53.48 1.19 19.21
N VAL A 599 52.45 1.65 19.94
CA VAL A 599 52.33 2.20 21.30
C VAL A 599 53.02 3.53 21.62
N ASP A 600 52.26 4.59 21.89
CA ASP A 600 51.95 5.02 23.28
C ASP A 600 51.18 6.37 23.36
N ASN A 601 50.15 6.34 24.19
CA ASN A 601 49.81 7.29 25.25
C ASN A 601 49.28 8.71 24.99
N ASN A 602 48.10 8.92 25.60
CA ASN A 602 47.78 9.96 26.60
C ASN A 602 47.58 11.38 26.06
N VAL A 603 46.44 12.04 26.31
CA VAL A 603 45.99 12.71 27.58
C VAL A 603 45.42 14.06 27.06
N GLU A 604 44.33 14.68 27.52
CA GLU A 604 43.61 14.67 28.78
C GLU A 604 42.33 15.55 28.64
N THR A 605 41.43 15.41 29.62
CA THR A 605 40.61 16.49 30.26
C THR A 605 39.49 17.19 29.47
N GLU A 606 38.36 17.60 30.04
CA GLU A 606 37.70 17.38 31.34
C GLU A 606 36.28 17.99 31.27
N ARG A 607 35.37 17.43 32.06
CA ARG A 607 34.37 18.11 32.93
C ARG A 607 33.12 18.83 32.36
N SER A 608 32.00 18.16 32.67
CA SER A 608 31.07 18.49 33.77
C SER A 608 29.99 19.58 33.65
N THR A 609 28.74 19.08 33.61
CA THR A 609 27.61 19.32 34.55
C THR A 609 26.84 20.65 34.63
N LYS A 610 25.51 20.43 34.81
CA LYS A 610 24.42 21.24 35.43
C LYS A 610 23.72 22.26 34.52
N ARG A 611 22.46 22.05 34.14
CA ARG A 611 21.16 22.11 34.89
C ARG A 611 20.75 23.52 35.38
N MET A 612 19.67 23.99 34.73
CA MET A 612 18.40 24.52 35.27
C MET A 612 18.21 26.01 35.61
N ARG A 613 17.12 26.50 34.99
CA ARG A 613 15.99 27.32 35.51
C ARG A 613 16.21 28.82 35.71
N LEU A 614 15.37 29.62 35.06
CA LEU A 614 13.97 29.81 35.47
C LEU A 614 13.04 29.65 34.27
#